data_AF-A0A966STJ0-F1
#
_entry.id   AF-A0A966STJ0-F1
#
_cell.length_a   1.000
_cell.length_b   1.000
_cell.length_c   1.000
_cell.angle_alpha   90.00
_cell.angle_beta   90.00
_cell.angle_gamma   90.00
#
_symmetry.space_group_name_H-M   'P 1'
#
loop_
_entity.id
_entity.type
_entity.pdbx_description
1 polymer ?
#
loop_
_entity_poly.entity_id
_entity_poly.type
_entity_poly.pdbx_seq_one_letter_code
_entity_poly.pdbx_strand_id
1 'polypeptide(L)'
;MSTTLALPTVEEEVWRYSRIGELDLAKYRSATSTTTVENAEGVQLAGSEASGLMGVAITTAPDVFAQMNTDNAAVIALKIAKGRVHATTVVITHTINESGVVVYPRLVIDAAENSEITVVERFVSADDVA
;
A
#
# COMPACT_ATOMS: atom_id res chain seq x y z
N MET A 1 -23.40 9.24 -1.90
CA MET A 1 -23.01 10.01 -3.11
C MET A 1 -21.54 9.75 -3.33
N SER A 2 -21.13 9.24 -4.49
CA SER A 2 -19.72 8.99 -4.77
C SER A 2 -19.09 10.32 -5.19
N THR A 3 -18.34 10.95 -4.28
CA THR A 3 -17.59 12.17 -4.60
C THR A 3 -16.46 11.76 -5.53
N THR A 4 -16.47 12.26 -6.77
CA THR A 4 -15.32 12.07 -7.67
C THR A 4 -14.16 12.87 -7.10
N LEU A 5 -13.08 12.19 -6.69
CA LEU A 5 -11.87 12.82 -6.20
C LEU A 5 -11.23 13.61 -7.36
N ALA A 6 -10.93 14.90 -7.14
CA ALA A 6 -10.26 15.72 -8.13
C ALA A 6 -8.77 15.33 -8.19
N LEU A 7 -8.26 15.07 -9.40
CA LEU A 7 -6.84 14.81 -9.61
C LEU A 7 -6.04 16.13 -9.49
N PRO A 8 -4.87 16.09 -8.85
CA PRO A 8 -4.03 17.26 -8.69
C PRO A 8 -3.45 17.74 -10.03
N THR A 9 -3.04 19.00 -10.05
CA THR A 9 -2.39 19.61 -11.22
C THR A 9 -0.98 20.08 -10.89
N VAL A 10 -0.18 20.38 -11.92
CA VAL A 10 1.17 20.94 -11.76
C VAL A 10 1.18 22.38 -11.21
N GLU A 11 0.02 23.02 -11.09
CA GLU A 11 -0.10 24.35 -10.46
C GLU A 11 0.10 24.27 -8.94
N GLU A 12 -0.17 23.11 -8.35
CA GLU A 12 0.08 22.83 -6.93
C GLU A 12 1.56 22.64 -6.66
N GLU A 13 2.08 23.30 -5.62
CA GLU A 13 3.51 23.27 -5.23
C GLU A 13 4.07 21.85 -5.12
N VAL A 14 3.31 20.94 -4.49
CA VAL A 14 3.71 19.54 -4.24
C VAL A 14 3.92 18.76 -5.54
N TRP A 15 3.26 19.17 -6.63
CA TRP A 15 3.24 18.45 -7.90
C TRP A 15 3.99 19.15 -9.04
N ARG A 16 4.55 20.35 -8.80
CA ARG A 16 5.20 21.18 -9.84
C ARG A 16 6.26 20.46 -10.66
N TYR A 17 7.00 19.54 -10.04
CA TYR A 17 8.09 18.80 -10.69
C TYR A 17 7.70 17.35 -11.06
N SER A 18 6.44 16.97 -10.83
CA SER A 18 5.87 15.70 -11.27
C SER A 18 5.18 15.88 -12.62
N ARG A 19 5.11 14.81 -13.41
CA ARG A 19 4.31 14.77 -14.66
C ARG A 19 2.85 14.43 -14.38
N ILE A 20 2.30 14.94 -13.28
CA ILE A 20 0.99 14.50 -12.79
C ILE A 20 -0.15 14.77 -13.79
N GLY A 21 -0.01 15.80 -14.63
CA GLY A 21 -0.94 16.11 -15.71
C GLY A 21 -0.94 15.10 -16.88
N GLU A 22 0.04 14.20 -16.95
CA GLU A 22 0.07 13.10 -17.94
C GLU A 22 -0.67 11.84 -17.43
N LEU A 23 -0.96 11.75 -16.13
CA LEU A 23 -1.66 10.61 -15.54
C LEU A 23 -3.15 10.67 -15.86
N ASP A 24 -3.63 9.72 -16.66
CA ASP A 24 -5.04 9.54 -16.97
C ASP A 24 -5.55 8.24 -16.32
N LEU A 25 -6.09 8.36 -15.11
CA LEU A 25 -6.63 7.21 -14.37
C LEU A 25 -7.81 6.53 -15.08
N ALA A 26 -8.51 7.21 -15.98
CA ALA A 26 -9.64 6.61 -16.70
C ALA A 26 -9.21 5.51 -17.68
N LYS A 27 -7.92 5.45 -18.03
CA LYS A 27 -7.35 4.36 -18.84
C LYS A 27 -7.12 3.08 -18.06
N TYR A 28 -7.18 3.14 -16.73
CA TYR A 28 -6.90 2.00 -15.87
C TYR A 28 -8.18 1.48 -15.24
N ARG A 29 -8.29 0.16 -15.15
CA ARG A 29 -9.34 -0.50 -14.38
C ARG A 29 -8.81 -0.97 -13.04
N SER A 30 -9.65 -0.96 -12.01
CA SER A 30 -9.27 -1.51 -10.71
C SER A 30 -9.03 -3.02 -10.80
N ALA A 31 -7.95 -3.48 -10.18
CA ALA A 31 -7.63 -4.89 -10.04
C ALA A 31 -6.96 -5.16 -8.67
N THR A 32 -6.57 -6.41 -8.44
CA THR A 32 -5.78 -6.82 -7.28
C THR A 32 -4.47 -7.40 -7.78
N SER A 33 -3.36 -7.06 -7.12
CA SER A 33 -2.07 -7.69 -7.37
C SER A 33 -2.02 -9.08 -6.73
N THR A 34 -1.29 -10.00 -7.35
CA THR A 34 -0.94 -11.25 -6.66
C THR A 34 0.11 -10.92 -5.60
N THR A 35 -0.20 -11.16 -4.33
CA THR A 35 0.72 -10.82 -3.24
C THR A 35 1.20 -12.06 -2.50
N THR A 36 2.50 -12.13 -2.29
CA THR A 36 3.15 -13.12 -1.43
C THR A 36 3.77 -12.42 -0.22
N VAL A 37 3.72 -13.09 0.93
CA VAL A 37 4.33 -12.63 2.18
C VAL A 37 5.18 -13.77 2.71
N GLU A 38 6.48 -13.54 2.78
CA GLU A 38 7.47 -14.52 3.23
C GLU A 38 8.01 -14.14 4.60
N ASN A 39 8.31 -15.15 5.42
CA ASN A 39 8.92 -15.02 6.74
C ASN A 39 8.12 -14.16 7.74
N ALA A 40 6.79 -14.09 7.65
CA ALA A 40 5.96 -13.25 8.51
C ALA A 40 5.27 -14.03 9.64
N GLU A 41 5.78 -15.22 9.98
CA GLU A 41 5.19 -16.08 10.99
C GLU A 41 5.13 -15.37 12.35
N GLY A 42 3.93 -15.35 12.95
CA GLY A 42 3.70 -14.74 14.26
C GLY A 42 3.61 -13.22 14.27
N VAL A 43 3.77 -12.55 13.13
CA VAL A 43 3.61 -11.08 13.01
C VAL A 43 2.53 -10.66 12.03
N GLN A 44 2.20 -11.47 11.01
CA GLN A 44 1.13 -11.14 10.06
C GLN A 44 -0.26 -11.35 10.65
N LEU A 45 -1.10 -10.32 10.55
CA LEU A 45 -2.52 -10.38 10.89
C LEU A 45 -3.36 -10.75 9.66
N ALA A 46 -4.56 -11.31 9.90
CA ALA A 46 -5.48 -11.71 8.85
C ALA A 46 -6.87 -11.09 9.03
N GLY A 47 -7.62 -10.99 7.92
CA GLY A 47 -9.03 -10.59 7.92
C GLY A 47 -9.28 -9.24 8.60
N SER A 48 -10.29 -9.18 9.46
CA SER A 48 -10.72 -7.95 10.14
C SER A 48 -9.68 -7.37 11.10
N GLU A 49 -8.79 -8.20 11.66
CA GLU A 49 -7.70 -7.69 12.51
C GLU A 49 -6.68 -6.89 11.70
N ALA A 50 -6.41 -7.32 10.46
CA ALA A 50 -5.56 -6.58 9.55
C ALA A 50 -6.18 -5.25 9.14
N SER A 51 -7.44 -5.27 8.70
CA SER A 51 -8.17 -4.05 8.32
C SER A 51 -8.36 -3.09 9.51
N GLY A 52 -8.47 -3.61 10.74
CA GLY A 52 -8.59 -2.81 11.95
C GLY A 52 -7.35 -1.97 12.29
N LEU A 53 -6.19 -2.28 11.70
CA LEU A 53 -4.99 -1.43 11.81
C LEU A 53 -4.94 -0.30 10.78
N MET A 54 -5.85 -0.24 9.81
CA MET A 54 -5.90 0.92 8.93
C MET A 54 -6.15 2.20 9.73
N GLY A 55 -5.37 3.24 9.45
CA GLY A 55 -5.52 4.54 10.10
C GLY A 55 -4.76 4.71 11.43
N VAL A 56 -4.04 3.70 11.91
CA VAL A 56 -3.24 3.83 13.16
C VAL A 56 -2.06 4.81 13.01
N ALA A 57 -1.48 4.89 11.82
CA ALA A 57 -0.33 5.77 11.53
C ALA A 57 -0.71 6.97 10.66
N ILE A 58 -1.43 6.75 9.56
CA ILE A 58 -1.93 7.81 8.67
C ILE A 58 -3.41 8.01 8.97
N THR A 59 -3.71 8.98 9.83
CA THR A 59 -5.09 9.31 10.28
C THR A 59 -5.81 10.28 9.35
N THR A 60 -5.06 11.03 8.54
CA THR A 60 -5.57 11.95 7.51
C THR A 60 -4.82 11.67 6.22
N ALA A 61 -5.53 11.51 5.11
CA ALA A 61 -4.91 11.32 3.81
C ALA A 61 -4.12 12.58 3.41
N PRO A 62 -2.79 12.49 3.17
CA PRO A 62 -1.97 13.65 2.79
C PRO A 62 -2.27 14.17 1.37
N ASP A 63 -2.81 13.32 0.50
CA ASP A 63 -3.17 13.66 -0.87
C ASP A 63 -4.28 12.74 -1.40
N VAL A 64 -4.68 12.99 -2.65
CA VAL A 64 -5.74 12.23 -3.31
C VAL A 64 -5.40 10.75 -3.52
N PHE A 65 -4.13 10.40 -3.74
CA PHE A 65 -3.71 9.03 -4.00
C PHE A 65 -3.69 8.21 -2.72
N ALA A 66 -3.31 8.82 -1.60
CA ALA A 66 -3.45 8.23 -0.28
C ALA A 66 -4.93 8.01 0.10
N GLN A 67 -5.83 8.91 -0.31
CA GLN A 67 -7.27 8.70 -0.16
C GLN A 67 -7.76 7.53 -1.04
N MET A 68 -7.43 7.52 -2.35
CA MET A 68 -7.80 6.43 -3.25
C MET A 68 -7.28 5.07 -2.77
N ASN A 69 -6.04 5.01 -2.28
CA ASN A 69 -5.45 3.80 -1.72
C ASN A 69 -6.17 3.36 -0.44
N THR A 70 -6.61 4.30 0.40
CA THR A 70 -7.41 4.00 1.60
C THR A 70 -8.79 3.44 1.22
N ASP A 71 -9.45 4.04 0.23
CA ASP A 71 -10.80 3.66 -0.20
C ASP A 71 -10.85 2.28 -0.88
N ASN A 72 -9.74 1.82 -1.46
CA ASN A 72 -9.66 0.59 -2.25
C ASN A 72 -8.64 -0.44 -1.69
N ALA A 73 -8.25 -0.29 -0.42
CA ALA A 73 -7.09 -0.97 0.16
C ALA A 73 -7.17 -2.51 0.11
N ALA A 74 -6.14 -3.13 -0.47
CA ALA A 74 -5.81 -4.53 -0.25
C ALA A 74 -4.78 -4.61 0.90
N VAL A 75 -5.28 -4.85 2.13
CA VAL A 75 -4.51 -4.69 3.37
C VAL A 75 -3.61 -5.88 3.68
N ILE A 76 -2.34 -5.59 3.98
CA ILE A 76 -1.41 -6.47 4.68
C ILE A 76 -0.99 -5.76 5.96
N ALA A 77 -1.13 -6.44 7.08
CA ALA A 77 -0.84 -5.87 8.38
C ALA A 77 0.15 -6.74 9.14
N LEU A 78 1.22 -6.11 9.64
CA LEU A 78 2.21 -6.72 10.51
C LEU A 78 2.11 -6.06 11.89
N LYS A 79 2.07 -6.87 12.95
CA LYS A 79 2.08 -6.40 14.33
C LYS A 79 3.17 -7.11 15.10
N ILE A 80 4.04 -6.34 15.75
CA ILE A 80 5.10 -6.88 16.60
C ILE A 80 4.96 -6.36 18.04
N ALA A 81 4.97 -7.27 19.00
CA ALA A 81 4.74 -6.96 20.40
C ALA A 81 5.94 -6.28 21.07
N LYS A 82 5.66 -5.59 22.18
CA LYS A 82 6.67 -4.85 22.96
C LYS A 82 7.85 -5.76 23.34
N GLY A 83 9.07 -5.27 23.13
CA GLY A 83 10.30 -5.99 23.51
C GLY A 83 10.63 -7.20 22.61
N ARG A 84 9.96 -7.38 21.47
CA ARG A 84 10.19 -8.53 20.57
C ARG A 84 11.03 -8.12 19.37
N VAL A 85 11.95 -9.00 18.98
CA VAL A 85 12.69 -8.92 17.73
C VAL A 85 12.19 -10.02 16.81
N HIS A 86 11.81 -9.66 15.59
CA HIS A 86 11.55 -10.61 14.51
C HIS A 86 12.85 -10.89 13.77
N ALA A 87 13.33 -12.14 13.84
CA ALA A 87 14.71 -12.46 13.51
C ALA A 87 15.01 -12.48 12.00
N THR A 88 13.98 -12.66 11.16
CA THR A 88 14.11 -12.79 9.71
C THR A 88 13.51 -11.58 9.00
N THR A 89 14.02 -11.26 7.82
CA THR A 89 13.42 -10.20 7.00
C THR A 89 12.09 -10.67 6.43
N VAL A 90 11.02 -9.95 6.73
CA VAL A 90 9.73 -10.13 6.06
C VAL A 90 9.84 -9.56 4.66
N VAL A 91 9.50 -10.36 3.64
CA VAL A 91 9.47 -9.92 2.25
C VAL A 91 8.05 -9.96 1.75
N ILE A 92 7.52 -8.82 1.32
CA ILE A 92 6.19 -8.70 0.72
C ILE A 92 6.40 -8.40 -0.75
N THR A 93 5.91 -9.27 -1.63
CA THR A 93 6.01 -9.05 -3.09
C THR A 93 4.63 -8.91 -3.69
N HIS A 94 4.34 -7.73 -4.24
CA HIS A 94 3.17 -7.46 -5.05
C HIS A 94 3.52 -7.64 -6.53
N THR A 95 2.82 -8.54 -7.21
CA THR A 95 3.03 -8.84 -8.64
C THR A 95 1.81 -8.40 -9.44
N ILE A 96 2.04 -7.58 -10.47
CA ILE A 96 1.04 -7.18 -11.46
C ILE A 96 1.33 -7.96 -12.75
N ASN A 97 0.38 -8.81 -13.16
CA ASN A 97 0.50 -9.66 -14.35
C ASN A 97 -0.38 -9.19 -15.52
N GLU A 98 -0.89 -7.96 -15.45
CA GLU A 98 -1.86 -7.46 -16.40
C GLU A 98 -1.67 -5.97 -16.66
N SER A 99 -1.73 -5.58 -17.94
CA SER A 99 -1.60 -4.18 -18.36
C SER A 99 -2.88 -3.39 -18.12
N GLY A 100 -2.74 -2.06 -18.00
CA GLY A 100 -3.90 -1.16 -17.90
C GLY A 100 -4.73 -1.36 -16.63
N VAL A 101 -4.11 -1.80 -15.54
CA VAL A 101 -4.74 -1.91 -14.22
C VAL A 101 -4.18 -0.91 -13.23
N VAL A 102 -4.99 -0.53 -12.26
CA VAL A 102 -4.55 0.13 -11.03
C VAL A 102 -4.83 -0.80 -9.86
N VAL A 103 -3.85 -0.93 -8.96
CA VAL A 103 -3.93 -1.75 -7.75
C VAL A 103 -3.62 -0.88 -6.54
N TYR A 104 -4.22 -1.22 -5.39
CA TYR A 104 -4.10 -0.44 -4.15
C TYR A 104 -3.59 -1.30 -2.99
N PRO A 105 -2.37 -1.86 -3.06
CA PRO A 105 -1.75 -2.54 -1.93
C PRO A 105 -1.59 -1.56 -0.77
N ARG A 106 -1.86 -2.04 0.46
CA ARG A 106 -1.78 -1.25 1.68
C ARG A 106 -1.02 -2.03 2.75
N LEU A 107 0.23 -1.68 3.00
CA LEU A 107 1.00 -2.20 4.12
C LEU A 107 0.80 -1.35 5.37
N VAL A 108 0.49 -1.99 6.50
CA VAL A 108 0.48 -1.39 7.83
C VAL A 108 1.40 -2.18 8.75
N ILE A 109 2.30 -1.48 9.45
CA ILE A 109 3.21 -2.07 10.44
C ILE A 109 2.96 -1.40 11.78
N ASP A 110 2.39 -2.14 12.73
CA ASP A 110 2.23 -1.75 14.13
C ASP A 110 3.38 -2.34 14.96
N ALA A 111 4.46 -1.56 15.11
CA ALA A 111 5.62 -1.92 15.89
C ALA A 111 5.55 -1.29 17.29
N ALA A 112 5.31 -2.11 18.30
CA ALA A 112 5.23 -1.65 19.69
C ALA A 112 6.59 -1.19 20.22
N GLU A 113 6.58 -0.55 21.38
CA GLU A 113 7.79 -0.05 22.06
C GLU A 113 8.89 -1.12 22.19
N ASN A 114 10.15 -0.75 21.92
CA ASN A 114 11.30 -1.65 22.00
C ASN A 114 11.15 -2.94 21.18
N SER A 115 10.39 -2.90 20.10
CA SER A 115 10.33 -3.99 19.13
C SER A 115 11.23 -3.72 17.92
N GLU A 116 11.59 -4.77 17.20
CA GLU A 116 12.43 -4.67 16.00
C GLU A 116 11.94 -5.66 14.93
N ILE A 117 11.75 -5.15 13.72
CA ILE A 117 11.38 -5.94 12.54
C ILE A 117 12.05 -5.31 11.31
N THR A 118 12.52 -6.15 10.39
CA THR A 118 12.98 -5.70 9.06
C THR A 118 11.97 -6.14 8.01
N VAL A 119 11.48 -5.20 7.20
CA VAL A 119 10.51 -5.45 6.15
C VAL A 119 11.01 -4.90 4.82
N VAL A 120 10.92 -5.71 3.77
CA VAL A 120 11.15 -5.31 2.38
C VAL A 120 9.84 -5.44 1.62
N GLU A 121 9.34 -4.33 1.11
CA GLU A 121 8.19 -4.30 0.21
C GLU A 121 8.70 -4.16 -1.23
N ARG A 122 8.30 -5.11 -2.08
CA ARG A 122 8.74 -5.22 -3.46
C ARG A 122 7.54 -5.19 -4.39
N PHE A 123 7.60 -4.32 -5.39
CA PHE A 123 6.63 -4.21 -6.46
C PHE A 123 7.27 -4.69 -7.76
N VAL A 124 6.64 -5.66 -8.43
CA VAL A 124 7.12 -6.23 -9.70
C VAL A 124 5.97 -6.35 -10.70
N SER A 125 6.31 -6.26 -11.97
CA SER A 125 5.44 -6.59 -13.08
C SER A 125 6.07 -7.69 -13.93
N ALA A 126 5.26 -8.44 -14.67
CA ALA A 126 5.79 -9.28 -15.74
C ALA A 126 6.41 -8.40 -16.85
N ASP A 127 7.38 -8.94 -17.59
CA ASP A 127 8.15 -8.18 -18.60
C ASP A 127 7.26 -7.58 -19.71
N ASP A 128 6.11 -8.20 -19.98
CA ASP A 128 5.15 -7.82 -21.01
C ASP A 128 3.96 -6.98 -20.50
N VAL A 129 4.03 -6.53 -19.23
CA VAL A 129 3.01 -5.69 -18.60
C VAL A 129 3.41 -4.22 -18.67
N ALA A 130 2.56 -3.40 -19.29
CA ALA A 130 2.70 -1.95 -19.44
C ALA A 130 1.65 -1.16 -18.63
#